data_AF-A0A3C0T9J7-F1
#
_entry.id   AF-A0A3C0T9J7-F1
#
_cell.length_a   1.000
_cell.length_b   1.000
_cell.length_c   1.000
_cell.angle_alpha   90.00
_cell.angle_beta   90.00
_cell.angle_gamma   90.00
#
_symmetry.space_group_name_H-M   'P 1'
#
loop_
_entity.id
_entity.type
_entity.pdbx_description
1 polymer ?
#
loop_
_entity_poly.entity_id
_entity_poly.type
_entity_poly.pdbx_seq_one_letter_code
_entity_poly.pdbx_strand_id
1 'polypeptide(L)'
;EWLEGEGLGTRILRDEQFAGVRPQLAYECGRIAARIHGIDVVEKGLDRVLARITAADYVQQTWSRYKEFGTPHPMIDYVGCWLMQHLPETHRDTLVHNEFRNGNLMVSPDGIVGVVDWEIAHIGDPMRDLGWLCTNAWRYGETLPVGGVGAHEQLFQGDED
;
A
#
# COMPACT_ATOMS: atom_id res chain seq x y z
N GLU A 1 7.11 -18.17 11.04
CA GLU A 1 6.11 -19.24 10.83
C GLU A 1 5.84 -19.34 9.33
N TRP A 2 5.48 -20.53 8.82
CA TRP A 2 5.12 -20.70 7.42
C TRP A 2 3.64 -20.33 7.23
N LEU A 3 3.33 -19.53 6.21
CA LEU A 3 1.96 -19.19 5.85
C LEU A 3 1.57 -19.95 4.58
N GLU A 4 0.47 -20.69 4.63
CA GLU A 4 -0.09 -21.38 3.47
C GLU A 4 -0.99 -20.43 2.68
N GLY A 5 -0.50 -19.93 1.55
CA GLY A 5 -1.21 -19.01 0.67
C GLY A 5 -0.44 -18.69 -0.61
N GLU A 6 -1.09 -18.04 -1.56
CA GLU A 6 -0.52 -17.55 -2.80
C GLU A 6 -0.16 -16.07 -2.66
N GLY A 7 1.03 -15.68 -3.14
CA GLY A 7 1.54 -14.31 -3.12
C GLY A 7 1.67 -13.70 -4.51
N LEU A 8 1.38 -14.45 -5.59
CA LEU A 8 1.41 -13.91 -6.94
C LEU A 8 0.08 -13.25 -7.29
N GLY A 9 0.08 -11.91 -7.33
CA GLY A 9 -1.11 -11.10 -7.66
C GLY A 9 -1.82 -11.53 -8.94
N THR A 10 -1.07 -11.95 -9.97
CA THR A 10 -1.66 -12.47 -11.22
C THR A 10 -2.44 -13.77 -11.04
N ARG A 11 -2.00 -14.66 -10.14
CA ARG A 11 -2.73 -15.90 -9.83
C ARG A 11 -3.93 -15.62 -8.94
N ILE A 12 -3.76 -14.78 -7.92
CA ILE A 12 -4.86 -14.32 -7.06
C ILE A 12 -6.02 -13.78 -7.91
N LEU A 13 -5.71 -13.01 -8.96
CA LEU A 13 -6.70 -12.41 -9.85
C LEU A 13 -7.35 -13.37 -10.84
N ARG A 14 -6.70 -14.48 -11.21
CA ARG A 14 -7.09 -15.31 -12.36
C ARG A 14 -7.47 -16.75 -12.02
N ASP A 15 -6.87 -17.33 -10.99
CA ASP A 15 -7.14 -18.72 -10.64
C ASP A 15 -8.54 -18.88 -10.06
N GLU A 16 -9.22 -19.95 -10.50
CA GLU A 16 -10.57 -20.30 -10.05
C GLU A 16 -10.63 -20.58 -8.54
N GLN A 17 -9.54 -21.06 -7.94
CA GLN A 17 -9.49 -21.33 -6.50
C GLN A 17 -9.75 -20.08 -5.63
N PHE A 18 -9.51 -18.87 -6.17
CA PHE A 18 -9.76 -17.61 -5.49
C PHE A 18 -11.05 -16.92 -5.96
N ALA A 19 -11.84 -17.54 -6.85
CA ALA A 19 -13.09 -16.93 -7.35
C ALA A 19 -14.08 -16.58 -6.24
N GLY A 20 -14.18 -17.43 -5.22
CA GLY A 20 -15.08 -17.22 -4.08
C GLY A 20 -14.69 -16.02 -3.19
N VAL A 21 -13.38 -15.85 -2.96
CA VAL A 21 -12.87 -14.80 -2.06
C VAL A 21 -12.64 -13.46 -2.76
N ARG A 22 -12.29 -13.46 -4.05
CA ARG A 22 -11.96 -12.24 -4.83
C ARG A 22 -12.90 -11.04 -4.59
N PRO A 23 -14.23 -11.20 -4.59
CA PRO A 23 -15.15 -10.08 -4.37
C PRO A 23 -15.03 -9.39 -3.00
N GLN A 24 -14.44 -10.07 -2.00
CA GLN A 24 -14.26 -9.58 -0.64
C GLN A 24 -12.87 -9.00 -0.40
N LEU A 25 -11.88 -9.31 -1.26
CA LEU A 25 -10.48 -8.95 -1.01
C LEU A 25 -10.25 -7.45 -0.90
N ALA A 26 -10.96 -6.61 -1.64
CA ALA A 26 -10.84 -5.15 -1.50
C ALA A 26 -11.26 -4.67 -0.10
N TYR A 27 -12.35 -5.23 0.43
CA TYR A 27 -12.81 -4.94 1.79
C TYR A 27 -11.85 -5.49 2.85
N GLU A 28 -11.35 -6.72 2.68
CA GLU A 28 -10.34 -7.28 3.59
C GLU A 28 -9.04 -6.47 3.60
N CYS A 29 -8.61 -5.96 2.45
CA CYS A 29 -7.46 -5.07 2.36
C CYS A 29 -7.64 -3.82 3.22
N GLY A 30 -8.83 -3.21 3.19
CA GLY A 30 -9.17 -2.04 4.01
C GLY A 30 -9.07 -2.37 5.50
N ARG A 31 -9.71 -3.47 5.92
CA ARG A 31 -9.67 -3.91 7.33
C ARG A 31 -8.26 -4.21 7.81
N ILE A 32 -7.43 -4.80 6.96
CA ILE A 32 -6.04 -5.11 7.31
C ILE A 32 -5.22 -3.82 7.39
N ALA A 33 -5.38 -2.90 6.45
CA ALA A 33 -4.72 -1.60 6.49
C ALA A 33 -5.09 -0.84 7.77
N ALA A 34 -6.37 -0.72 8.10
CA ALA A 34 -6.84 -0.09 9.34
C ALA A 34 -6.23 -0.74 10.60
N ARG A 35 -6.15 -2.08 10.64
CA ARG A 35 -5.51 -2.79 11.75
C ARG A 35 -4.02 -2.50 11.86
N ILE A 36 -3.30 -2.41 10.74
CA ILE A 36 -1.88 -2.04 10.72
C ILE A 36 -1.71 -0.60 11.21
N HIS A 37 -2.50 0.31 10.65
CA HIS A 37 -2.44 1.74 10.93
C HIS A 37 -2.88 2.08 12.36
N GLY A 38 -3.72 1.24 12.96
CA GLY A 38 -4.16 1.33 14.36
C GLY A 38 -3.14 0.81 15.39
N ILE A 39 -1.99 0.27 14.97
CA ILE A 39 -0.94 -0.15 15.91
C ILE A 39 -0.35 1.08 16.59
N ASP A 40 -0.40 1.12 17.92
CA ASP A 40 0.28 2.15 18.71
C ASP A 40 1.81 1.96 18.59
N VAL A 41 2.42 2.78 17.75
CA VAL A 41 3.85 2.71 17.43
C VAL A 41 4.76 3.06 18.62
N VAL A 42 4.24 3.78 19.62
CA VAL A 42 5.00 4.15 20.84
C VAL A 42 4.89 3.03 21.87
N GLU A 43 3.67 2.52 22.11
CA GLU A 43 3.44 1.40 23.02
C GLU A 43 4.22 0.15 22.59
N LYS A 44 4.29 -0.11 21.28
CA LYS A 44 5.07 -1.22 20.70
C LYS A 44 6.56 -0.90 20.53
N GLY A 45 7.00 0.32 20.84
CA GLY A 45 8.40 0.76 20.71
C GLY A 45 8.93 0.81 19.28
N LEU A 46 8.04 0.81 18.29
CA LEU A 46 8.39 0.89 16.87
C LEU A 46 8.98 2.26 16.52
N ASP A 47 8.58 3.31 17.23
CA ASP A 47 9.09 4.67 17.07
C ASP A 47 10.59 4.84 17.40
N ARG A 48 11.20 3.82 18.02
CA ARG A 48 12.63 3.78 18.35
C ARG A 48 13.48 3.13 17.25
N VAL A 49 12.84 2.37 16.35
CA VAL A 49 13.53 1.57 15.32
C VAL A 49 13.12 1.94 13.91
N LEU A 50 11.93 2.50 13.71
CA LEU A 50 11.43 2.96 12.42
C LEU A 50 11.65 4.45 12.25
N ALA A 51 12.02 4.85 11.03
CA ALA A 51 12.08 6.25 10.66
C ALA A 51 10.67 6.85 10.59
N ARG A 52 10.56 8.14 10.89
CA ARG A 52 9.38 8.94 10.53
C ARG A 52 9.63 9.56 9.17
N ILE A 53 8.73 9.36 8.22
CA ILE A 53 8.86 9.88 6.87
C ILE A 53 7.56 10.59 6.51
N THR A 54 7.64 11.90 6.31
CA THR A 54 6.49 12.69 5.86
C THR A 54 6.25 12.55 4.36
N ALA A 55 5.09 12.97 3.87
CA ALA A 55 4.83 13.06 2.43
C ALA A 55 5.88 13.94 1.71
N ALA A 56 6.30 15.04 2.35
CA ALA A 56 7.32 15.94 1.81
C ALA A 56 8.68 15.23 1.69
N ASP A 57 9.06 14.45 2.70
CA ASP A 57 10.30 13.67 2.69
C ASP A 57 10.26 12.62 1.58
N TYR A 58 9.14 11.93 1.40
CA TYR A 58 8.98 10.91 0.36
C TYR A 58 9.14 11.47 -1.04
N VAL A 59 8.48 12.59 -1.32
CA VAL A 59 8.56 13.26 -2.64
C VAL A 59 9.98 13.73 -2.88
N GLN A 60 10.61 14.40 -1.91
CA GLN A 60 11.98 14.90 -2.04
C GLN A 60 13.00 13.77 -2.24
N GLN A 61 12.94 12.71 -1.45
CA GLN A 61 13.85 11.58 -1.56
C GLN A 61 13.70 10.88 -2.91
N THR A 62 12.46 10.59 -3.32
CA THR A 62 12.17 9.92 -4.59
C THR A 62 12.62 10.77 -5.78
N TRP A 63 12.30 12.06 -5.75
CA TRP A 63 12.65 12.99 -6.80
C TRP A 63 14.17 13.21 -6.89
N SER A 64 14.86 13.27 -5.75
CA SER A 64 16.33 13.39 -5.71
C SER A 64 17.01 12.14 -6.28
N ARG A 65 16.58 10.94 -5.87
CA ARG A 65 17.08 9.66 -6.43
C ARG A 65 16.86 9.57 -7.94
N TYR A 66 15.70 10.03 -8.42
CA TYR A 66 15.43 10.10 -9.85
C TYR A 66 16.46 10.99 -10.59
N LYS A 67 16.80 12.16 -10.04
CA LYS A 67 17.76 13.09 -10.67
C LYS A 67 19.18 12.49 -10.76
N GLU A 68 19.55 11.61 -9.82
CA GLU A 68 20.84 10.90 -9.85
C GLU A 68 21.00 9.99 -11.07
N PHE A 69 19.91 9.55 -11.71
CA PHE A 69 19.97 8.80 -12.96
C PHE A 69 20.48 9.62 -14.16
N GLY A 70 20.63 10.95 -14.02
CA GLY A 70 21.20 11.81 -15.06
C GLY A 70 20.38 11.83 -16.36
N THR A 71 19.13 11.40 -16.32
CA THR A 71 18.24 11.28 -17.48
C THR A 71 17.02 12.20 -17.28
N PRO A 72 17.06 13.45 -17.79
CA PRO A 72 16.00 14.42 -17.60
C PRO A 72 14.70 13.97 -18.26
N HIS A 73 13.60 14.07 -17.52
CA HIS A 73 12.26 13.68 -17.91
C HIS A 73 11.30 14.74 -17.37
N PRO A 74 11.01 15.79 -18.15
CA PRO A 74 10.30 16.98 -17.67
C PRO A 74 8.98 16.71 -16.95
N MET A 75 8.25 15.65 -17.34
CA MET A 75 7.04 15.22 -16.65
C MET A 75 7.27 14.78 -15.20
N ILE A 76 8.39 14.10 -14.90
CA ILE A 76 8.71 13.67 -13.53
C ILE A 76 9.09 14.89 -12.68
N ASP A 77 9.87 15.82 -13.24
CA ASP A 77 10.21 17.08 -12.56
C ASP A 77 8.98 17.94 -12.29
N TYR A 78 8.06 18.03 -13.25
CA TYR A 78 6.78 18.70 -13.08
C TYR A 78 5.96 18.08 -11.96
N VAL A 79 5.82 16.75 -11.94
CA VAL A 79 5.09 16.02 -10.88
C VAL A 79 5.75 16.24 -9.52
N GLY A 80 7.08 16.17 -9.44
CA GLY A 80 7.82 16.46 -8.20
C GLY A 80 7.55 17.87 -7.67
N CYS A 81 7.60 18.88 -8.54
CA CYS A 81 7.24 20.26 -8.18
C CYS A 81 5.78 20.37 -7.71
N TRP A 82 4.86 19.78 -8.47
CA TRP A 82 3.44 19.84 -8.18
C TRP A 82 3.11 19.19 -6.84
N LEU A 83 3.64 18.00 -6.57
CA LEU A 83 3.42 17.30 -5.30
C LEU A 83 3.97 18.10 -4.11
N MET A 84 5.13 18.74 -4.24
CA MET A 84 5.68 19.60 -3.19
C MET A 84 4.83 20.84 -2.90
N GLN A 85 4.05 21.32 -3.87
CA GLN A 85 3.12 22.45 -3.70
C GLN A 85 1.74 22.03 -3.17
N HIS A 86 1.41 20.74 -3.23
CA HIS A 86 0.10 20.18 -2.88
C HIS A 86 0.23 19.09 -1.82
N LEU A 87 1.17 19.27 -0.89
CA LEU A 87 1.34 18.36 0.24
C LEU A 87 0.08 18.38 1.12
N PRO A 88 -0.30 17.24 1.72
CA PRO A 88 -1.40 17.21 2.68
C PRO A 88 -1.08 18.09 3.89
N GLU A 89 -2.04 18.91 4.32
CA GLU A 89 -1.88 19.82 5.46
C GLU A 89 -1.80 19.07 6.80
N THR A 90 -2.47 17.92 6.89
CA THR A 90 -2.55 17.10 8.10
C THR A 90 -2.43 15.63 7.73
N HIS A 91 -1.75 14.86 8.57
CA HIS A 91 -1.69 13.40 8.49
C HIS A 91 -1.64 12.81 9.90
N ARG A 92 -1.83 11.49 9.97
CA ARG A 92 -1.58 10.69 11.18
C ARG A 92 -0.24 10.00 11.04
N ASP A 93 0.53 9.94 12.13
CA ASP A 93 1.75 9.15 12.20
C ASP A 93 1.40 7.71 12.60
N THR A 94 1.24 6.84 11.61
CA THR A 94 0.91 5.41 11.82
C THR A 94 2.03 4.52 11.32
N LEU A 95 2.01 3.24 11.68
CA LEU A 95 2.83 2.26 10.97
C LEU A 95 2.34 2.16 9.52
N VAL A 96 3.24 2.33 8.55
CA VAL A 96 2.98 2.25 7.11
C VAL A 96 3.82 1.13 6.52
N HIS A 97 3.19 0.23 5.78
CA HIS A 97 3.87 -0.88 5.11
C HIS A 97 4.71 -0.40 3.91
N ASN A 98 4.24 0.65 3.22
CA ASN A 98 4.80 1.27 2.02
C ASN A 98 4.76 0.42 0.74
N GLU A 99 4.74 -0.91 0.87
CA GLU A 99 4.47 -1.85 -0.24
C GLU A 99 3.18 -2.67 -0.04
N PHE A 100 2.14 -2.06 0.53
CA PHE A 100 0.85 -2.72 0.66
C PHE A 100 0.18 -2.89 -0.71
N ARG A 101 0.36 -4.06 -1.34
CA ARG A 101 -0.17 -4.37 -2.67
C ARG A 101 -0.37 -5.86 -2.87
N ASN A 102 -1.28 -6.23 -3.77
CA ASN A 102 -1.04 -7.25 -4.80
C ASN A 102 -0.44 -8.58 -4.33
N GLY A 103 0.89 -8.59 -4.38
CA GLY A 103 1.70 -9.77 -4.11
C GLY A 103 2.62 -9.65 -2.89
N ASN A 104 2.32 -8.72 -2.00
CA ASN A 104 2.81 -8.74 -0.61
C ASN A 104 1.67 -9.15 0.33
N LEU A 105 0.53 -9.54 -0.23
CA LEU A 105 -0.58 -10.19 0.45
C LEU A 105 -0.51 -11.67 0.16
N MET A 106 -0.57 -12.49 1.21
CA MET A 106 -0.70 -13.93 1.11
C MET A 106 -2.19 -14.27 1.15
N VAL A 107 -2.71 -14.92 0.11
CA VAL A 107 -4.14 -15.21 -0.05
C VAL A 107 -4.39 -16.71 -0.10
N SER A 108 -5.37 -17.15 0.69
CA SER A 108 -5.93 -18.50 0.65
C SER A 108 -7.33 -18.46 0.00
N PRO A 109 -7.95 -19.62 -0.31
CA PRO A 109 -9.35 -19.66 -0.76
C PRO A 109 -10.34 -19.04 0.24
N ASP A 110 -9.95 -18.90 1.51
CA ASP A 110 -10.80 -18.40 2.60
C ASP A 110 -10.57 -16.92 2.96
N GLY A 111 -9.55 -16.26 2.40
CA GLY A 111 -9.20 -14.89 2.78
C GLY A 111 -7.70 -14.59 2.73
N ILE A 112 -7.36 -13.34 3.05
CA ILE A 112 -5.96 -12.91 3.26
C ILE A 112 -5.44 -13.50 4.57
N VAL A 113 -4.36 -14.28 4.49
CA VAL A 113 -3.73 -14.97 5.63
C VAL A 113 -2.49 -14.26 6.15
N GLY A 114 -1.97 -13.27 5.43
CA GLY A 114 -0.83 -12.50 5.91
C GLY A 114 -0.41 -11.35 5.00
N VAL A 115 0.36 -10.44 5.59
CA VAL A 115 1.06 -9.36 4.91
C VAL A 115 2.55 -9.57 5.11
N VAL A 116 3.30 -9.64 4.03
CA VAL A 116 4.74 -9.94 4.01
C VAL A 116 5.52 -8.75 3.47
N ASP A 117 6.85 -8.80 3.58
CA ASP A 117 7.76 -7.83 2.98
C ASP A 117 7.75 -6.43 3.62
N TRP A 118 8.13 -6.40 4.90
CA TRP A 118 8.11 -5.22 5.78
C TRP A 118 9.42 -4.40 5.76
N GLU A 119 10.35 -4.68 4.85
CA GLU A 119 11.71 -4.15 4.92
C GLU A 119 11.82 -2.62 4.78
N ILE A 120 10.82 -1.99 4.15
CA ILE A 120 10.72 -0.53 4.00
C ILE A 120 9.56 0.09 4.77
N ALA A 121 9.07 -0.61 5.78
CA ALA A 121 8.07 -0.07 6.69
C ALA A 121 8.64 1.12 7.47
N HIS A 122 7.77 2.09 7.75
CA HIS A 122 8.15 3.33 8.44
C HIS A 122 6.93 3.90 9.18
N ILE A 123 7.14 4.99 9.91
CA ILE A 123 6.03 5.75 10.51
C ILE A 123 5.71 6.92 9.59
N GLY A 124 4.46 7.04 9.17
CA GLY A 124 4.02 8.07 8.23
C GLY A 124 2.52 8.06 7.99
N ASP A 125 2.09 8.75 6.93
CA ASP A 125 0.68 8.87 6.57
C ASP A 125 0.08 7.54 6.07
N PRO A 126 -1.00 7.02 6.70
CA PRO A 126 -1.64 5.76 6.29
C PRO A 126 -2.16 5.77 4.86
N MET A 127 -2.50 6.95 4.30
CA MET A 127 -2.96 7.08 2.92
C MET A 127 -1.93 6.59 1.90
N ARG A 128 -0.66 6.48 2.31
CA ARG A 128 0.40 5.90 1.48
C ARG A 128 0.08 4.46 1.08
N ASP A 129 -0.37 3.62 2.01
CA ASP A 129 -0.67 2.21 1.74
C ASP A 129 -1.91 2.06 0.85
N LEU A 130 -2.98 2.79 1.18
CA LEU A 130 -4.24 2.75 0.42
C LEU A 130 -4.02 3.24 -1.02
N GLY A 131 -3.33 4.38 -1.18
CA GLY A 131 -3.01 4.94 -2.49
C GLY A 131 -2.08 4.03 -3.30
N TRP A 132 -1.12 3.38 -2.63
CA TRP A 132 -0.22 2.44 -3.29
C TRP A 132 -1.00 1.27 -3.88
N LEU A 133 -1.86 0.60 -3.11
CA LEU A 133 -2.70 -0.51 -3.57
C LEU A 133 -3.57 -0.15 -4.78
N CYS A 134 -4.02 1.10 -4.89
CA CYS A 134 -4.87 1.59 -5.98
C CYS A 134 -4.11 1.94 -7.29
N THR A 135 -2.78 1.87 -7.28
CA THR A 135 -1.95 2.20 -8.44
C THR A 135 -2.18 1.21 -9.59
N ASN A 136 -2.30 1.73 -10.82
CA ASN A 136 -2.60 0.93 -12.02
C ASN A 136 -1.66 -0.28 -12.22
N ALA A 137 -0.38 -0.15 -11.84
CA ALA A 137 0.62 -1.22 -11.95
C ALA A 137 0.24 -2.50 -11.18
N TRP A 138 -0.54 -2.37 -10.11
CA TRP A 138 -0.93 -3.49 -9.25
C TRP A 138 -2.25 -4.15 -9.63
N ARG A 139 -2.88 -3.70 -10.72
CA ARG A 139 -4.12 -4.29 -11.24
C ARG A 139 -3.86 -5.46 -12.18
N TYR A 140 -2.63 -5.66 -12.63
CA TYR A 140 -2.22 -6.77 -13.52
C TYR A 140 -3.09 -6.95 -14.78
N GLY A 141 -3.58 -5.83 -15.32
CA GLY A 141 -4.43 -5.79 -16.51
C GLY A 141 -5.94 -5.73 -16.22
N GLU A 142 -6.34 -5.85 -14.96
CA GLU A 142 -7.74 -5.69 -14.54
C GLU A 142 -8.17 -4.22 -14.49
N THR A 143 -9.49 -4.00 -14.55
CA THR A 143 -10.08 -2.66 -14.56
C THR A 143 -10.42 -2.14 -13.17
N LEU A 144 -10.65 -3.05 -12.21
CA LEU A 144 -11.03 -2.70 -10.84
C LEU A 144 -9.89 -1.96 -10.12
N PRO A 145 -10.20 -0.87 -9.39
CA PRO A 145 -9.18 0.06 -8.95
C PRO A 145 -8.28 -0.46 -7.82
N VAL A 146 -8.81 -1.29 -6.92
CA VAL A 146 -8.09 -1.78 -5.73
C VAL A 146 -7.39 -3.07 -6.08
N GLY A 147 -6.10 -3.02 -6.46
CA GLY A 147 -5.32 -4.19 -6.85
C GLY A 147 -5.90 -5.04 -8.00
N GLY A 148 -6.95 -4.58 -8.69
CA GLY A 148 -7.71 -5.41 -9.63
C GLY A 148 -8.79 -6.31 -9.01
N VAL A 149 -9.01 -6.26 -7.69
CA VAL A 149 -9.96 -7.16 -6.99
C VAL A 149 -11.29 -6.51 -6.62
N GLY A 150 -11.37 -5.19 -6.53
CA GLY A 150 -12.61 -4.51 -6.12
C GLY A 150 -12.60 -2.99 -6.27
N ALA A 151 -13.72 -2.38 -5.87
CA ALA A 151 -13.96 -0.94 -5.94
C ALA A 151 -13.41 -0.19 -4.72
N HIS A 152 -13.20 1.13 -4.84
CA HIS A 152 -12.68 1.95 -3.74
C HIS A 152 -13.64 1.96 -2.53
N GLU A 153 -14.95 1.93 -2.79
CA GLU A 153 -15.97 1.93 -1.76
C GLU A 153 -15.84 0.71 -0.83
N GLN A 154 -15.48 -0.45 -1.38
CA GLN A 154 -15.24 -1.65 -0.59
C GLN A 154 -13.99 -1.50 0.29
N LEU A 155 -12.92 -0.92 -0.28
CA LEU A 155 -11.68 -0.65 0.46
C LEU A 155 -11.92 0.31 1.62
N PHE A 156 -12.59 1.44 1.37
CA PHE A 156 -12.88 2.43 2.40
C PHE A 156 -13.85 1.91 3.46
N GLN A 157 -14.87 1.14 3.05
CA GLN A 157 -15.74 0.47 4.02
C GLN A 157 -14.94 -0.44 4.96
N GLY A 158 -13.95 -1.17 4.44
CA GLY A 158 -13.09 -2.00 5.28
C GLY A 158 -12.15 -1.19 6.18
N ASP A 159 -11.68 -0.03 5.72
CA ASP A 159 -10.78 0.83 6.51
C ASP A 159 -11.50 1.54 7.68
N GLU A 160 -12.80 1.81 7.51
CA GLU A 160 -13.62 2.51 8.49
C GLU A 160 -14.34 1.59 9.50
N ASP A 161 -14.45 0.29 9.22
CA ASP A 161 -15.08 -0.74 10.06
C ASP A 161 -14.20 -1.22 11.24
#